data_AF-A0A182IJ76-F1
#
_entry.id   AF-A0A182IJ76-F1
#
_cell.length_a   1.000
_cell.length_b   1.000
_cell.length_c   1.000
_cell.angle_alpha   90.00
_cell.angle_beta   90.00
_cell.angle_gamma   90.00
#
_symmetry.space_group_name_H-M   'P 1'
#
loop_
_entity.id
_entity.type
_entity.pdbx_description
1 polymer ?
#
loop_
_entity_poly.entity_id
_entity_poly.type
_entity_poly.pdbx_seq_one_letter_code
_entity_poly.pdbx_strand_id
1 'polypeptide(L)'
;MPEHTPAPTPSRGVYGFALFLFFKTLFVMYVVWAYVPTAVFNRLGLTYLPDKYFALFIPILLLVAVTMFAFLIYPSLALSMTPDVDDRVTISDAFTIVRCEHRFPDGQSCNQRVEDASGTGWYAKRHCEKHTGRISEQQQRTVRVANFCDCPYEGQCLLRKDPEYLPTLRAKDPIPAVSDISVSKVSRTLYRRRWD
;
A
#
# COMPACT_ATOMS: atom_id res chain seq x y z
N MET A 1 26.72 -6.55 -10.99
CA MET A 1 25.62 -6.43 -11.97
C MET A 1 24.32 -6.42 -11.18
N PRO A 2 23.32 -5.58 -11.52
CA PRO A 2 22.07 -5.56 -10.78
C PRO A 2 21.24 -6.80 -11.15
N GLU A 3 21.19 -7.79 -10.25
CA GLU A 3 20.49 -9.08 -10.44
C GLU A 3 18.94 -8.97 -10.50
N HIS A 4 18.40 -7.78 -10.27
CA HIS A 4 16.97 -7.50 -10.16
C HIS A 4 16.29 -7.05 -11.45
N THR A 5 16.96 -7.10 -12.61
CA THR A 5 16.27 -6.80 -13.86
C THR A 5 15.40 -7.99 -14.28
N PRO A 6 14.09 -7.80 -14.53
CA PRO A 6 13.18 -8.86 -15.00
C PRO A 6 13.45 -9.27 -16.47
N ALA A 7 14.52 -8.77 -17.08
CA ALA A 7 14.88 -9.06 -18.44
C ALA A 7 15.19 -10.56 -18.62
N PRO A 8 14.75 -11.19 -19.72
CA PRO A 8 15.01 -12.59 -20.00
C PRO A 8 16.51 -12.77 -20.28
N THR A 9 17.26 -13.14 -19.25
CA THR A 9 18.67 -13.51 -19.40
C THR A 9 18.77 -15.00 -19.78
N PRO A 10 19.75 -15.40 -20.60
CA PRO A 10 19.94 -16.80 -20.94
C PRO A 10 20.17 -17.66 -19.69
N SER A 11 20.85 -17.13 -18.67
CA SER A 11 21.03 -17.81 -17.38
C SER A 11 19.70 -18.10 -16.66
N ARG A 12 18.71 -17.19 -16.70
CA ARG A 12 17.37 -17.42 -16.14
C ARG A 12 16.58 -18.48 -16.93
N GLY A 13 16.75 -18.51 -18.26
CA GLY A 13 16.09 -19.50 -19.13
C GLY A 13 16.51 -20.95 -18.85
N VAL A 14 17.77 -21.17 -18.46
CA VAL A 14 18.28 -22.53 -18.15
C VAL A 14 17.55 -23.13 -16.94
N TYR A 15 17.26 -22.35 -15.89
CA TYR A 15 16.53 -22.85 -14.72
C TYR A 15 15.10 -23.26 -15.08
N GLY A 16 14.40 -22.45 -15.88
CA GLY A 16 13.06 -22.77 -16.35
C GLY A 16 13.04 -24.04 -17.21
N PHE A 17 14.04 -24.20 -18.09
CA PHE A 17 14.17 -25.39 -18.92
C PHE A 17 14.48 -26.66 -18.10
N ALA A 18 15.41 -26.58 -17.15
CA ALA A 18 15.73 -27.71 -16.25
C ALA A 18 14.51 -28.12 -15.43
N LEU A 19 13.78 -27.14 -14.88
CA LEU A 19 12.56 -27.36 -14.11
C LEU A 19 11.42 -27.94 -14.98
N PHE A 20 11.29 -27.49 -16.23
CA PHE A 20 10.36 -28.08 -17.20
C PHE A 20 10.66 -29.55 -17.47
N LEU A 21 11.92 -29.90 -17.75
CA LEU A 21 12.31 -31.31 -17.95
C LEU A 21 12.04 -32.14 -16.69
N PHE A 22 12.37 -31.62 -15.52
CA PHE A 22 12.14 -32.28 -14.24
C PHE A 22 10.65 -32.53 -13.96
N PHE A 23 9.78 -31.53 -14.12
CA PHE A 23 8.35 -31.74 -13.93
C PHE A 23 7.74 -32.66 -15.00
N LYS A 24 8.24 -32.61 -16.23
CA LYS A 24 7.80 -33.51 -17.30
C LYS A 24 8.16 -34.97 -16.99
N THR A 25 9.38 -35.24 -16.52
CA THR A 25 9.78 -36.61 -16.14
C THR A 25 9.01 -37.12 -14.93
N LEU A 26 8.83 -36.27 -13.89
CA LEU A 26 8.00 -36.59 -12.74
C LEU A 26 6.55 -36.87 -13.13
N PHE A 27 5.98 -36.09 -14.05
CA PHE A 27 4.61 -36.29 -14.53
C PHE A 27 4.46 -37.65 -15.24
N VAL A 28 5.40 -38.01 -16.12
CA VAL A 28 5.36 -39.33 -16.78
C VAL A 28 5.49 -40.45 -15.76
N MET A 29 6.41 -40.34 -14.79
CA MET A 29 6.57 -41.32 -13.72
C MET A 29 5.30 -41.45 -12.87
N TYR A 30 4.65 -40.32 -12.55
CA TYR A 30 3.38 -40.28 -11.82
C TYR A 30 2.25 -40.95 -12.61
N VAL A 31 2.13 -40.71 -13.92
CA VAL A 31 1.12 -41.35 -14.77
C VAL A 31 1.36 -42.87 -14.83
N VAL A 32 2.60 -43.30 -15.05
CA VAL A 32 2.95 -44.74 -15.05
C VAL A 32 2.59 -45.36 -13.69
N TRP A 33 2.94 -44.70 -12.60
CA TRP A 33 2.54 -45.16 -11.27
C TRP A 33 1.02 -45.17 -11.11
N ALA A 34 0.26 -44.15 -11.53
CA ALA A 34 -1.18 -44.08 -11.32
C ALA A 34 -1.97 -45.17 -12.08
N TYR A 35 -1.60 -45.45 -13.33
CA TYR A 35 -2.37 -46.36 -14.21
C TYR A 35 -1.91 -47.82 -14.15
N VAL A 36 -0.65 -48.10 -13.81
CA VAL A 36 -0.16 -49.48 -13.75
C VAL A 36 -0.69 -50.17 -12.48
N PRO A 37 -1.28 -51.37 -12.60
CA PRO A 37 -1.84 -52.10 -11.46
C PRO A 37 -0.75 -52.53 -10.46
N THR A 38 -1.10 -52.54 -9.18
CA THR A 38 -0.19 -52.92 -8.06
C THR A 38 0.39 -54.32 -8.20
N ALA A 39 -0.33 -55.25 -8.84
CA ALA A 39 0.16 -56.60 -9.12
C ALA A 39 1.46 -56.61 -9.96
N VAL A 40 1.60 -55.67 -10.91
CA VAL A 40 2.82 -55.56 -11.73
C VAL A 40 3.98 -55.02 -10.88
N PHE A 41 3.71 -54.04 -10.03
CA PHE A 41 4.71 -53.50 -9.09
C PHE A 41 5.18 -54.54 -8.07
N ASN A 42 4.28 -55.39 -7.57
CA ASN A 42 4.63 -56.48 -6.65
C ASN A 42 5.55 -57.52 -7.33
N ARG A 43 5.37 -57.81 -8.62
CA ARG A 43 6.27 -58.68 -9.39
C ARG A 43 7.65 -58.06 -9.61
N LEU A 44 7.72 -56.73 -9.66
CA LEU A 44 8.98 -55.97 -9.76
C LEU A 44 9.68 -55.80 -8.39
N GLY A 45 9.10 -56.33 -7.30
CA GLY A 45 9.65 -56.20 -5.95
C GLY A 45 9.33 -54.87 -5.25
N LEU A 46 8.44 -54.06 -5.82
CA LEU A 46 8.03 -52.76 -5.26
C LEU A 46 6.75 -52.90 -4.43
N THR A 47 6.88 -53.39 -3.21
CA THR A 47 5.74 -53.73 -2.33
C THR A 47 5.24 -52.59 -1.43
N TYR A 48 6.02 -51.52 -1.23
CA TYR A 48 5.72 -50.44 -0.27
C TYR A 48 5.36 -49.10 -0.92
N LEU A 49 4.74 -49.12 -2.11
CA LEU A 49 4.24 -47.91 -2.75
C LEU A 49 2.98 -47.38 -2.05
N PRO A 50 2.76 -46.05 -2.02
CA PRO A 50 1.54 -45.48 -1.45
C PRO A 50 0.29 -45.95 -2.21
N ASP A 51 -0.86 -45.90 -1.53
CA ASP A 51 -2.15 -46.29 -2.10
C ASP A 51 -2.47 -45.44 -3.36
N LYS A 52 -3.12 -46.06 -4.36
CA LYS A 52 -3.52 -45.39 -5.60
C LYS A 52 -4.53 -44.28 -5.37
N TYR A 53 -5.26 -44.29 -4.26
CA TYR A 53 -6.12 -43.17 -3.85
C TYR A 53 -5.37 -41.84 -3.82
N PHE A 54 -4.08 -41.84 -3.42
CA PHE A 54 -3.26 -40.63 -3.42
C PHE A 54 -3.05 -40.04 -4.82
N ALA A 55 -3.17 -40.85 -5.88
CA ALA A 55 -3.13 -40.35 -7.23
C ALA A 55 -4.27 -39.34 -7.48
N LEU A 56 -5.47 -39.56 -6.95
CA LEU A 56 -6.58 -38.61 -7.08
C LEU A 56 -6.55 -37.51 -6.03
N PHE A 57 -6.12 -37.83 -4.81
CA PHE A 57 -6.11 -36.89 -3.70
C PHE A 57 -5.12 -35.73 -3.91
N ILE A 58 -3.89 -36.02 -4.36
CA ILE A 58 -2.84 -35.00 -4.59
C ILE A 58 -3.29 -33.90 -5.56
N PRO A 59 -3.81 -34.18 -6.77
CA PRO A 59 -4.22 -33.13 -7.71
C PRO A 59 -5.40 -32.32 -7.18
N ILE A 60 -6.36 -32.96 -6.49
CA ILE A 60 -7.47 -32.24 -5.86
C ILE A 60 -6.95 -31.29 -4.78
N LEU A 61 -6.04 -31.76 -3.93
CA LEU A 61 -5.43 -30.93 -2.89
C LEU A 61 -4.66 -29.74 -3.49
N LEU A 62 -3.92 -29.95 -4.58
CA LEU A 62 -3.21 -28.88 -5.30
C LEU A 62 -4.21 -27.85 -5.85
N LEU A 63 -5.28 -28.29 -6.51
CA LEU A 63 -6.33 -27.39 -7.03
C LEU A 63 -6.98 -26.58 -5.90
N VAL A 64 -7.33 -27.21 -4.79
CA VAL A 64 -7.88 -26.52 -3.62
C VAL A 64 -6.87 -25.51 -3.07
N ALA A 65 -5.61 -25.90 -2.91
CA ALA A 65 -4.56 -24.99 -2.43
C ALA A 65 -4.36 -23.78 -3.36
N VAL A 66 -4.33 -23.99 -4.68
CA VAL A 66 -4.18 -22.91 -5.67
C VAL A 66 -5.38 -21.98 -5.67
N THR A 67 -6.61 -22.52 -5.64
CA THR A 67 -7.83 -21.68 -5.58
C THR A 67 -7.89 -20.89 -4.27
N MET A 68 -7.60 -21.51 -3.13
CA MET A 68 -7.53 -20.85 -1.84
C MET A 68 -6.46 -19.75 -1.83
N PHE A 69 -5.29 -20.02 -2.42
CA PHE A 69 -4.23 -19.02 -2.51
C PHE A 69 -4.63 -17.85 -3.41
N ALA A 70 -5.18 -18.11 -4.59
CA ALA A 70 -5.51 -17.09 -5.59
C ALA A 70 -6.69 -16.20 -5.17
N PHE A 71 -7.73 -16.77 -4.56
CA PHE A 71 -8.96 -16.03 -4.26
C PHE A 71 -9.06 -15.55 -2.81
N LEU A 72 -8.42 -16.25 -1.87
CA LEU A 72 -8.51 -15.88 -0.45
C LEU A 72 -7.20 -15.27 0.04
N ILE A 73 -6.10 -16.01 -0.03
CA ILE A 73 -4.84 -15.54 0.58
C ILE A 73 -4.31 -14.30 -0.14
N TYR A 74 -4.18 -14.34 -1.47
CA TYR A 74 -3.55 -13.28 -2.22
C TYR A 74 -4.29 -11.93 -2.10
N PRO A 75 -5.63 -11.88 -2.29
CA PRO A 75 -6.38 -10.64 -2.09
C PRO A 75 -6.38 -10.19 -0.63
N SER A 76 -6.49 -11.11 0.33
CA SER A 76 -6.47 -10.74 1.76
C SER A 76 -5.12 -10.16 2.17
N LEU A 77 -4.02 -10.74 1.69
CA LEU A 77 -2.67 -10.24 1.94
C LEU A 77 -2.48 -8.87 1.26
N ALA A 78 -2.94 -8.72 0.03
CA ALA A 78 -2.92 -7.44 -0.67
C ALA A 78 -3.68 -6.36 0.11
N LEU A 79 -4.90 -6.66 0.59
CA LEU A 79 -5.69 -5.75 1.43
C LEU A 79 -5.02 -5.47 2.78
N SER A 80 -4.33 -6.44 3.37
CA SER A 80 -3.61 -6.22 4.64
C SER A 80 -2.39 -5.31 4.49
N MET A 81 -1.82 -5.22 3.28
CA MET A 81 -0.68 -4.38 2.96
C MET A 81 -1.08 -2.98 2.48
N THR A 82 -2.35 -2.76 2.13
CA THR A 82 -2.84 -1.43 1.74
C THR A 82 -3.05 -0.53 2.96
N PRO A 83 -2.77 0.79 2.84
CA PRO A 83 -3.08 1.76 3.89
C PRO A 83 -4.59 1.85 4.14
N ASP A 84 -4.96 2.38 5.31
CA ASP A 84 -6.36 2.60 5.66
C ASP A 84 -7.05 3.53 4.64
N VAL A 85 -8.34 3.30 4.38
CA VAL A 85 -9.12 4.08 3.41
C VAL A 85 -9.23 5.56 3.79
N ASP A 86 -9.17 5.87 5.10
CA ASP A 86 -9.20 7.24 5.61
C ASP A 86 -7.81 7.88 5.69
N ASP A 87 -6.73 7.15 5.37
CA ASP A 87 -5.38 7.71 5.36
C ASP A 87 -5.20 8.63 4.13
N ARG A 88 -4.61 9.81 4.34
CA ARG A 88 -4.43 10.84 3.29
C ARG A 88 -3.58 10.36 2.13
N VAL A 89 -2.73 9.37 2.40
CA VAL A 89 -1.87 8.69 1.43
C VAL A 89 -2.66 8.15 0.23
N THR A 90 -3.90 7.73 0.44
CA THR A 90 -4.75 7.14 -0.61
C THR A 90 -5.19 8.14 -1.67
N ILE A 91 -5.21 9.44 -1.34
CA ILE A 91 -5.67 10.52 -2.22
C ILE A 91 -4.57 11.52 -2.59
N SER A 92 -3.39 11.41 -1.97
CA SER A 92 -2.28 12.33 -2.19
C SER A 92 -1.56 12.04 -3.51
N ASP A 93 -1.25 13.12 -4.26
CA ASP A 93 -0.37 13.12 -5.43
C ASP A 93 1.00 13.75 -5.11
N ALA A 94 1.87 13.84 -6.13
CA ALA A 94 3.20 14.44 -6.02
C ALA A 94 3.19 15.95 -5.67
N PHE A 95 2.06 16.64 -5.87
CA PHE A 95 1.91 18.08 -5.63
C PHE A 95 1.11 18.39 -4.36
N THR A 96 0.68 17.36 -3.63
CA THR A 96 -0.17 17.50 -2.46
C THR A 96 0.59 18.20 -1.33
N ILE A 97 0.01 19.30 -0.83
CA ILE A 97 0.57 20.07 0.28
C ILE A 97 0.12 19.41 1.59
N VAL A 98 1.05 18.72 2.25
CA VAL A 98 0.80 18.09 3.56
C VAL A 98 1.23 19.05 4.68
N ARG A 99 0.34 19.28 5.64
CA ARG A 99 0.61 20.09 6.84
C ARG A 99 0.98 19.19 8.02
N CYS A 100 1.78 19.72 8.94
CA CYS A 100 2.18 19.00 10.15
C CYS A 100 0.97 18.72 11.07
N GLU A 101 0.83 17.49 11.56
CA GLU A 101 -0.27 17.08 12.44
C GLU A 101 -0.03 17.42 13.93
N HIS A 102 1.08 18.07 14.27
CA HIS A 102 1.41 18.33 15.66
C HIS A 102 0.49 19.38 16.30
N ARG A 103 -0.09 19.05 17.45
CA ARG A 103 -0.91 19.96 18.26
C ARG A 103 -0.15 20.39 19.52
N PHE A 104 -0.04 21.69 19.71
CA PHE A 104 0.54 22.29 20.91
C PHE A 104 -0.39 22.11 22.12
N PRO A 105 0.15 22.12 23.36
CA PRO A 105 -0.66 22.06 24.58
C PRO A 105 -1.67 23.21 24.70
N ASP A 106 -1.42 24.35 24.04
CA ASP A 106 -2.34 25.50 23.95
C ASP A 106 -3.52 25.27 22.98
N GLY A 107 -3.64 24.05 22.41
CA GLY A 107 -4.72 23.67 21.51
C GLY A 107 -4.54 24.11 20.05
N GLN A 108 -3.49 24.88 19.74
CA GLN A 108 -3.13 25.33 18.39
C GLN A 108 -2.41 24.22 17.59
N SER A 109 -2.58 24.18 16.26
CA SER A 109 -1.92 23.23 15.36
C SER A 109 -0.68 23.84 14.70
N CYS A 110 0.33 23.01 14.43
CA CYS A 110 1.49 23.39 13.64
C CYS A 110 1.11 23.47 12.15
N ASN A 111 1.06 24.68 11.58
CA ASN A 111 0.67 24.88 10.18
C ASN A 111 1.85 24.81 9.19
N GLN A 112 3.02 24.30 9.61
CA GLN A 112 4.18 24.18 8.72
C GLN A 112 3.94 23.09 7.67
N ARG A 113 4.39 23.33 6.42
CA ARG A 113 4.42 22.32 5.36
C ARG A 113 5.45 21.24 5.69
N VAL A 114 5.11 19.99 5.40
CA VAL A 114 6.05 18.87 5.43
C VAL A 114 6.73 18.79 4.07
N GLU A 115 8.05 18.97 4.04
CA GLU A 115 8.86 18.81 2.83
C GLU A 115 9.06 17.32 2.53
N ASP A 116 9.00 16.97 1.23
CA ASP A 116 9.12 15.60 0.72
C ASP A 116 8.33 14.57 1.55
N ALA A 117 7.01 14.83 1.67
CA ALA A 117 6.12 14.02 2.49
C ALA A 117 6.18 12.53 2.15
N SER A 118 6.31 12.17 0.86
CA SER A 118 6.33 10.79 0.34
C SER A 118 7.72 10.28 -0.08
N GLY A 119 8.81 11.00 0.26
CA GLY A 119 10.15 10.68 -0.27
C GLY A 119 10.73 9.33 0.19
N THR A 120 10.34 8.83 1.38
CA THR A 120 10.94 7.63 2.01
C THR A 120 10.05 6.39 1.93
N GLY A 121 8.90 6.45 1.27
CA GLY A 121 8.00 5.32 1.12
C GLY A 121 6.58 5.72 0.70
N TRP A 122 5.68 4.75 0.69
CA TRP A 122 4.27 4.97 0.36
C TRP A 122 3.55 5.82 1.39
N TYR A 123 4.02 5.86 2.65
CA TYR A 123 3.39 6.62 3.72
C TYR A 123 3.92 8.06 3.78
N ALA A 124 3.00 9.02 3.82
CA ALA A 124 3.32 10.42 4.01
C ALA A 124 3.83 10.68 5.44
N LYS A 125 4.92 11.43 5.59
CA LYS A 125 5.40 11.93 6.88
C LYS A 125 4.32 12.80 7.53
N ARG A 126 3.93 12.47 8.77
CA ARG A 126 2.88 13.19 9.53
C ARG A 126 3.36 14.46 10.23
N HIS A 127 4.66 14.55 10.46
CA HIS A 127 5.27 15.67 11.20
C HIS A 127 6.32 16.36 10.34
N CYS A 128 6.46 17.67 10.50
CA CYS A 128 7.57 18.41 9.91
C CYS A 128 8.88 18.08 10.64
N GLU A 129 10.02 18.39 10.03
CA GLU A 129 11.34 18.04 10.57
C GLU A 129 11.54 18.52 12.01
N LYS A 130 11.02 19.72 12.33
CA LYS A 130 11.04 20.31 13.69
C LYS A 130 10.34 19.46 14.76
N HIS A 131 9.41 18.59 14.37
CA HIS A 131 8.60 17.76 15.27
C HIS A 131 8.82 16.25 15.03
N THR A 132 9.80 15.87 14.21
CA THR A 132 10.12 14.47 13.89
C THR A 132 11.07 13.83 14.93
N GLY A 133 11.80 14.66 15.69
CA GLY A 133 12.63 14.24 16.83
C GLY A 133 11.99 14.60 18.18
N ARG A 134 12.28 13.81 19.24
CA ARG A 134 11.88 14.12 20.62
C ARG A 134 12.19 15.59 20.95
N ILE A 135 11.19 16.30 21.47
CA ILE A 135 11.36 17.66 21.98
C ILE A 135 12.41 17.64 23.10
N SER A 136 13.55 18.30 22.89
CA SER A 136 14.18 19.03 23.98
C SER A 136 13.31 20.23 24.26
N GLU A 137 12.78 20.32 25.48
CA GLU A 137 12.14 21.52 25.98
C GLU A 137 13.07 22.72 25.78
N GLN A 138 12.47 23.88 25.57
CA GLN A 138 13.13 25.17 25.33
C GLN A 138 13.61 25.40 23.89
N GLN A 139 12.72 25.87 23.02
CA GLN A 139 13.02 27.12 22.33
C GLN A 139 11.76 27.85 21.82
N GLN A 140 11.58 29.06 22.39
CA GLN A 140 11.01 30.28 21.81
C GLN A 140 9.52 30.35 21.44
N ARG A 141 8.77 30.87 22.43
CA ARG A 141 7.98 32.10 22.36
C ARG A 141 7.69 32.66 20.96
N THR A 142 6.39 32.66 20.65
CA THR A 142 5.68 33.69 19.87
C THR A 142 6.20 33.95 18.46
N VAL A 143 6.08 32.97 17.58
CA VAL A 143 5.79 33.29 16.17
C VAL A 143 4.28 33.12 16.02
N ARG A 144 3.54 34.25 16.00
CA ARG A 144 2.14 34.25 15.61
C ARG A 144 2.04 33.47 14.30
N VAL A 145 1.21 32.44 14.29
CA VAL A 145 0.92 31.59 13.13
C VAL A 145 0.74 32.48 11.91
N ALA A 146 1.77 32.55 11.07
CA ALA A 146 1.61 33.13 9.75
C ALA A 146 0.74 32.13 9.00
N ASN A 147 -0.48 32.55 8.63
CA ASN A 147 -1.31 31.76 7.74
C ASN A 147 -0.59 31.70 6.39
N PHE A 148 0.24 30.66 6.18
CA PHE A 148 0.88 30.39 4.91
C PHE A 148 -0.19 29.93 3.93
N CYS A 149 -0.36 30.61 2.79
CA CYS A 149 -1.30 30.21 1.75
C CYS A 149 -0.94 28.84 1.18
N ASP A 150 -1.95 28.12 0.72
CA ASP A 150 -1.81 26.86 -0.01
C ASP A 150 -1.31 27.08 -1.47
N CYS A 151 -0.45 28.07 -1.68
CA CYS A 151 0.12 28.33 -2.99
C CYS A 151 1.28 27.36 -3.26
N PRO A 152 1.40 26.82 -4.47
CA PRO A 152 2.49 25.91 -4.85
C PRO A 152 3.88 26.56 -4.79
N TYR A 153 3.94 27.90 -4.84
CA TYR A 153 5.16 28.69 -4.68
C TYR A 153 5.05 29.50 -3.38
N GLU A 154 6.13 29.55 -2.60
CA GLU A 154 6.25 30.38 -1.40
C GLU A 154 6.25 31.88 -1.76
N GLY A 155 5.06 32.42 -2.02
CA GLY A 155 4.81 33.85 -2.00
C GLY A 155 4.14 34.22 -0.69
N GLN A 156 4.46 35.40 -0.14
CA GLN A 156 3.55 36.03 0.83
C GLN A 156 2.16 36.10 0.18
N CYS A 157 1.13 35.73 0.95
CA CYS A 157 -0.29 35.88 0.60
C CYS A 157 -0.67 37.36 0.41
N LEU A 158 -0.10 38.01 -0.59
CA LEU A 158 -0.52 39.31 -1.02
C LEU A 158 -1.39 39.03 -2.24
N LEU A 159 -2.71 39.22 -2.06
CA LEU A 159 -3.60 39.44 -3.19
C LEU A 159 -3.02 40.60 -4.00
N ARG A 160 -2.23 40.28 -5.01
CA ARG A 160 -1.64 41.26 -5.91
C ARG A 160 -2.73 41.70 -6.88
N LYS A 161 -3.60 42.60 -6.42
CA LYS A 161 -4.16 43.64 -7.30
C LYS A 161 -4.77 44.86 -6.58
N ASP A 162 -5.27 44.77 -5.33
CA ASP A 162 -5.89 45.95 -4.67
C ASP A 162 -5.54 46.09 -3.17
N PRO A 163 -4.87 47.19 -2.74
CA PRO A 163 -4.49 47.41 -1.34
C PRO A 163 -5.68 47.74 -0.41
N GLU A 164 -6.82 48.20 -0.94
CA GLU A 164 -8.01 48.57 -0.16
C GLU A 164 -8.85 47.38 0.33
N TYR A 165 -8.63 46.19 -0.23
CA TYR A 165 -9.42 44.99 0.07
C TYR A 165 -8.94 44.21 1.33
N LEU A 166 -7.72 44.51 1.80
CA LEU A 166 -7.14 43.90 3.02
C LEU A 166 -7.92 44.19 4.32
N PRO A 167 -8.38 45.42 4.63
CA PRO A 167 -9.18 45.67 5.83
C PRO A 167 -10.53 44.94 5.80
N THR A 168 -11.21 44.87 4.64
CA THR A 168 -12.46 44.12 4.47
C THR A 168 -12.28 42.61 4.64
N LEU A 169 -11.12 42.06 4.27
CA LEU A 169 -10.81 40.66 4.50
C LEU A 169 -10.50 40.35 5.97
N ARG A 170 -9.71 41.20 6.64
CA ARG A 170 -9.41 41.01 8.07
C ARG A 170 -10.64 41.17 8.96
N ALA A 171 -11.66 41.89 8.47
CA ALA A 171 -12.95 42.01 9.13
C ALA A 171 -13.85 40.78 8.95
N LYS A 172 -13.56 39.89 7.98
CA LYS A 172 -14.27 38.62 7.85
C LYS A 172 -13.69 37.62 8.83
N ASP A 173 -14.57 36.84 9.45
CA ASP A 173 -14.15 35.74 10.29
C ASP A 173 -13.27 34.78 9.47
N PRO A 174 -12.11 34.36 10.00
CA PRO A 174 -11.28 33.40 9.33
C PRO A 174 -12.09 32.11 9.14
N ILE A 175 -12.21 31.67 7.89
CA ILE A 175 -12.80 30.37 7.60
C ILE A 175 -11.94 29.35 8.36
N PRO A 176 -12.53 28.53 9.24
CA PRO A 176 -11.76 27.52 9.94
C PRO A 176 -11.08 26.66 8.88
N ALA A 177 -9.79 26.40 9.04
CA ALA A 177 -9.08 25.47 8.18
C ALA A 177 -9.91 24.19 8.13
N VAL A 178 -10.36 23.82 6.93
CA VAL A 178 -11.23 22.66 6.74
C VAL A 178 -10.50 21.48 7.35
N SER A 179 -11.01 20.98 8.47
CA SER A 179 -10.50 19.77 9.09
C SER A 179 -10.77 18.63 8.11
N ASP A 180 -9.77 17.83 7.82
CA ASP A 180 -9.90 16.67 6.96
C ASP A 180 -11.08 15.80 7.41
N ILE A 181 -12.12 15.76 6.58
CA ILE A 181 -13.27 14.89 6.77
C ILE A 181 -12.84 13.51 6.28
N SER A 182 -13.16 12.46 7.05
CA SER A 182 -12.80 11.10 6.67
C SER A 182 -13.40 10.74 5.29
N VAL A 183 -12.57 10.22 4.39
CA VAL A 183 -12.94 9.91 3.00
C VAL A 183 -14.04 8.85 2.97
N SER A 184 -14.01 7.91 3.91
CA SER A 184 -15.04 6.89 4.14
C SER A 184 -16.40 7.52 4.44
N LYS A 185 -16.44 8.61 5.22
CA LYS A 185 -17.69 9.31 5.57
C LYS A 185 -18.20 10.14 4.40
N VAL A 186 -17.31 10.79 3.66
CA VAL A 186 -17.69 11.54 2.44
C VAL A 186 -18.25 10.59 1.39
N SER A 187 -17.56 9.50 1.08
CA SER A 187 -18.01 8.49 0.11
C SER A 187 -19.34 7.86 0.54
N ARG A 188 -19.51 7.48 1.82
CA ARG A 188 -20.79 6.99 2.34
C ARG A 188 -21.92 8.00 2.19
N THR A 189 -21.64 9.30 2.30
CA THR A 189 -22.65 10.35 2.18
C THR A 189 -23.03 10.59 0.73
N LEU A 190 -22.03 10.68 -0.16
CA LEU A 190 -22.23 10.95 -1.59
C LEU A 190 -22.85 9.77 -2.33
N TYR A 191 -22.39 8.55 -2.06
CA TYR A 191 -22.85 7.34 -2.73
C TYR A 191 -23.93 6.61 -1.95
N ARG A 192 -24.57 7.27 -0.97
CA ARG A 192 -25.73 6.70 -0.27
C ARG A 192 -26.86 6.55 -1.29
N ARG A 193 -27.00 5.36 -1.85
CA ARG A 193 -28.15 5.02 -2.70
C ARG A 193 -29.41 5.13 -1.84
N ARG A 194 -30.25 6.12 -2.14
CA ARG A 194 -31.60 6.22 -1.58
C ARG A 194 -32.43 5.19 -2.33
N TRP A 195 -32.65 4.05 -1.70
CA TRP A 195 -33.62 3.07 -2.19
C TRP A 195 -34.98 3.58 -1.69
N ASP A 196 -35.74 4.19 -2.60
CA ASP A 196 -37.17 4.41 -2.44
C ASP A 196 -37.92 3.13 -2.84
#